data_AF-A0A811KW85-F1
#
_entry.id   AF-A0A811KW85-F1
#
_cell.length_a   1.000
_cell.length_b   1.000
_cell.length_c   1.000
_cell.angle_alpha   90.00
_cell.angle_beta   90.00
_cell.angle_gamma   90.00
#
_symmetry.space_group_name_H-M   'P 1'
#
loop_
_entity.id
_entity.type
_entity.pdbx_description
1 polymer ?
#
loop_
_entity_poly.entity_id
_entity_poly.type
_entity_poly.pdbx_seq_one_letter_code
_entity_poly.pdbx_strand_id
1 'polypeptide(L)'
;MANMYRIQPVLEDLVVKPNVSMYHIESIHGEVQIPSSNSVQSTSEDPVKDLERRQLELIRNLNEFSKTLDQYLSSDVSKLRSDVSKLSVQEGNATKAGGKVDKKAAKKEARNNNKSLAKEKKTPETRSESLLTLVHPPNSSTFNIKPNVEDPKVTIHDYKTTLPTDFEGVLECQVADIKWLNSLMKLGNLRGIAIGPRAKGKGTIHFKTTKGTVQLSGVSTFPITGRVSVWKALGTLLRVYDVLDGVSALETHEWLTLADSFLKNQISFDDFYRPINRRLSEVDYLASRSSLLLPDLLLKDLVNGHVVANNTELWINRVTSSL
;
A
#
# COMPACT_ATOMS: atom_id res chain seq x y z
N MET A 1 -29.04 -9.90 -43.66
CA MET A 1 -28.53 -10.89 -42.69
C MET A 1 -27.08 -11.15 -43.02
N ALA A 2 -26.13 -10.66 -42.23
CA ALA A 2 -24.70 -10.90 -42.43
C ALA A 2 -24.10 -11.34 -41.08
N ASN A 3 -23.90 -12.64 -40.92
CA ASN A 3 -23.16 -13.21 -39.80
C ASN A 3 -21.67 -13.07 -40.11
N MET A 4 -21.01 -12.07 -39.52
CA MET A 4 -19.56 -11.97 -39.47
C MET A 4 -19.05 -12.99 -38.45
N TYR A 5 -18.25 -13.96 -38.92
CA TYR A 5 -17.55 -14.91 -38.06
C TYR A 5 -16.59 -14.15 -37.13
N ARG A 6 -16.82 -14.21 -35.82
CA ARG A 6 -15.85 -13.80 -34.80
C ARG A 6 -14.91 -14.97 -34.54
N ILE A 7 -13.65 -14.79 -34.91
CA ILE A 7 -12.56 -15.70 -34.51
C ILE A 7 -12.21 -15.36 -33.06
N GLN A 8 -12.25 -16.35 -32.16
CA GLN A 8 -11.81 -16.19 -30.78
C GLN A 8 -10.27 -16.12 -30.70
N PRO A 9 -9.69 -15.20 -29.92
CA PRO A 9 -8.25 -15.13 -29.74
C PRO A 9 -7.73 -16.32 -28.92
N VAL A 10 -6.72 -17.02 -29.45
CA VAL A 10 -6.18 -18.30 -28.96
C VAL A 10 -5.06 -18.10 -27.90
N LEU A 11 -5.07 -17.00 -27.15
CA LEU A 11 -4.00 -16.70 -26.18
C LEU A 11 -4.61 -16.21 -24.86
N GLU A 12 -5.18 -17.13 -24.08
CA GLU A 12 -5.67 -16.86 -22.72
C GLU A 12 -4.57 -17.00 -21.64
N ASP A 13 -3.39 -17.52 -21.96
CA ASP A 13 -2.41 -17.96 -20.94
C ASP A 13 -1.14 -17.08 -20.76
N LEU A 14 -1.06 -15.91 -21.40
CA LEU A 14 0.09 -15.00 -21.23
C LEU A 14 -0.31 -13.72 -20.49
N VAL A 15 -0.68 -13.88 -19.22
CA VAL A 15 -0.70 -12.76 -18.26
C VAL A 15 0.74 -12.40 -17.89
N VAL A 16 1.41 -11.67 -18.79
CA VAL A 16 2.69 -11.05 -18.49
C VAL A 16 2.41 -9.92 -17.51
N LYS A 17 2.73 -10.12 -16.22
CA LYS A 17 2.81 -9.02 -15.25
C LYS A 17 4.15 -8.31 -15.47
N PRO A 18 4.18 -7.10 -16.07
CA PRO A 18 5.42 -6.36 -16.15
C PRO A 18 5.91 -6.04 -14.74
N ASN A 19 7.16 -6.41 -14.46
CA ASN A 19 7.84 -6.05 -13.21
C ASN A 19 8.21 -4.57 -13.31
N VAL A 20 7.27 -3.69 -12.99
CA VAL A 20 7.49 -2.24 -13.01
C VAL A 20 8.26 -1.89 -11.74
N SER A 21 9.58 -1.84 -11.85
CA SER A 21 10.44 -1.20 -10.87
C SER A 21 10.07 0.28 -10.80
N MET A 22 9.16 0.66 -9.89
CA MET A 22 8.86 2.06 -9.63
C MET A 22 10.05 2.68 -8.90
N TYR A 23 10.84 3.50 -9.60
CA TYR A 23 11.85 4.33 -8.97
C TYR A 23 11.15 5.46 -8.20
N HIS A 24 11.46 5.56 -6.90
CA HIS A 24 11.07 6.68 -6.07
C HIS A 24 11.88 7.91 -6.48
N ILE A 25 11.20 9.00 -6.79
CA ILE A 25 11.82 10.30 -7.05
C ILE A 25 11.46 11.18 -5.84
N GLU A 26 12.48 11.66 -5.14
CA GLU A 26 12.33 12.60 -4.03
C GLU A 26 11.67 13.89 -4.52
N SER A 27 10.71 14.41 -3.74
CA SER A 27 9.98 15.64 -4.11
C SER A 27 10.92 16.84 -4.15
N ILE A 28 10.95 17.52 -5.31
CA ILE A 28 11.73 18.75 -5.57
C ILE A 28 11.06 20.01 -5.01
N HIS A 29 9.83 19.91 -4.52
CA HIS A 29 9.18 20.98 -3.77
C HIS A 29 9.54 20.79 -2.31
N GLY A 30 10.53 21.57 -1.87
CA GLY A 30 11.19 21.46 -0.57
C GLY A 30 10.22 21.30 0.61
N GLU A 31 10.70 20.58 1.62
CA GLU A 31 10.06 20.43 2.92
C GLU A 31 9.55 21.78 3.43
N VAL A 32 8.23 21.94 3.48
CA VAL A 32 7.62 22.97 4.30
C VAL A 32 7.89 22.56 5.75
N GLN A 33 8.92 23.16 6.33
CA GLN A 33 9.26 23.05 7.74
C GLN A 33 8.04 23.49 8.57
N ILE A 34 7.34 22.52 9.14
CA ILE A 34 6.46 22.75 10.29
C ILE A 34 7.40 23.06 11.48
N PRO A 35 7.22 24.17 12.21
CA PRO A 35 8.11 24.53 13.30
C PRO A 35 7.83 23.62 14.50
N SER A 36 8.49 22.46 14.54
CA SER A 36 8.62 21.67 15.76
C SER A 36 9.79 22.23 16.55
N SER A 37 9.48 23.03 17.56
CA SER A 37 10.39 23.37 18.63
C SER A 37 10.81 22.09 19.34
N ASN A 38 11.98 21.56 18.99
CA ASN A 38 12.90 20.93 19.92
C ASN A 38 14.29 20.92 19.29
N SER A 39 15.21 21.57 19.98
CA SER A 39 16.63 21.66 19.64
C SER A 39 17.23 20.26 19.47
N VAL A 40 17.51 19.87 18.24
CA VAL A 40 18.42 18.76 17.94
C VAL A 40 19.59 19.35 17.20
N GLN A 41 20.76 19.24 17.82
CA GLN A 41 22.04 19.66 17.31
C GLN A 41 22.23 19.08 15.91
N SER A 42 22.41 19.94 14.92
CA SER A 42 22.84 19.57 13.58
C SER A 42 24.30 19.10 13.62
N THR A 43 24.51 17.86 14.04
CA THR A 43 25.72 17.15 13.65
C THR A 43 25.59 16.88 12.16
N SER A 44 26.43 17.56 11.39
CA SER A 44 26.73 17.28 9.98
C SER A 44 27.23 15.83 9.86
N GLU A 45 26.31 14.88 9.82
CA GLU A 45 26.65 13.49 9.53
C GLU A 45 26.75 13.33 8.01
N ASP A 46 27.97 13.04 7.60
CA ASP A 46 28.33 12.69 6.23
C ASP A 46 27.47 11.49 5.77
N PRO A 47 26.62 11.65 4.75
CA PRO A 47 25.67 10.61 4.33
C PRO A 47 26.37 9.31 3.92
N VAL A 48 27.64 9.37 3.52
CA VAL A 48 28.45 8.18 3.21
C VAL A 48 28.73 7.37 4.46
N LYS A 49 29.08 8.02 5.57
CA LYS A 49 29.35 7.35 6.84
C LYS A 49 28.10 6.74 7.45
N ASP A 50 26.96 7.38 7.25
CA ASP A 50 25.68 6.87 7.73
C ASP A 50 25.23 5.62 6.95
N LEU A 51 25.51 5.61 5.65
CA LEU A 51 25.31 4.43 4.81
C LEU A 51 26.26 3.29 5.20
N GLU A 52 27.54 3.59 5.48
CA GLU A 52 28.52 2.60 5.98
C GLU A 52 28.11 2.00 7.32
N ARG A 53 27.59 2.82 8.26
CA ARG A 53 27.06 2.33 9.54
C ARG A 53 25.89 1.37 9.33
N ARG A 54 24.92 1.74 8.47
CA ARG A 54 23.78 0.87 8.15
C ARG A 54 24.20 -0.43 7.49
N GLN A 55 25.20 -0.39 6.61
CA GLN A 55 25.75 -1.61 5.99
C GLN A 55 26.41 -2.53 7.02
N LEU A 56 27.19 -1.97 7.96
CA LEU A 56 27.81 -2.77 9.02
C LEU A 56 26.78 -3.37 9.98
N GLU A 57 25.71 -2.63 10.29
CA GLU A 57 24.61 -3.10 11.12
C GLU A 57 23.86 -4.26 10.45
N LEU A 58 23.58 -4.14 9.14
CA LEU A 58 22.98 -5.22 8.36
C LEU A 58 23.85 -6.48 8.37
N ILE A 59 25.17 -6.33 8.18
CA ILE A 59 26.12 -7.46 8.23
C ILE A 59 26.13 -8.13 9.61
N ARG A 60 26.02 -7.36 10.70
CA ARG A 60 25.87 -7.94 12.05
C ARG A 60 24.58 -8.73 12.18
N ASN A 61 23.46 -8.16 11.75
CA ASN A 61 22.15 -8.81 11.84
C ASN A 61 22.12 -10.11 11.02
N LEU A 62 22.72 -10.12 9.83
CA LEU A 62 22.84 -11.34 9.02
C LEU A 62 23.71 -12.41 9.68
N ASN A 63 24.80 -12.02 10.35
CA ASN A 63 25.63 -12.97 11.09
C ASN A 63 24.91 -13.53 12.32
N GLU A 64 24.15 -12.72 13.04
CA GLU A 64 23.32 -13.19 14.16
C GLU A 64 22.20 -14.12 13.70
N PHE A 65 21.58 -13.79 12.57
CA PHE A 65 20.58 -14.65 11.94
C PHE A 65 21.16 -16.00 11.49
N SER A 66 22.36 -15.99 10.88
CA SER A 66 23.06 -17.23 10.53
C SER A 66 23.36 -18.07 11.77
N LYS A 67 23.83 -17.45 12.86
CA LYS A 67 24.12 -18.17 14.12
C LYS A 67 22.86 -18.76 14.75
N THR A 68 21.75 -18.03 14.73
CA THR A 68 20.47 -18.54 15.22
C THR A 68 19.97 -19.69 14.36
N LEU A 69 20.06 -19.60 13.04
CA LEU A 69 19.76 -20.72 12.13
C LEU A 69 20.64 -21.95 12.41
N ASP A 70 21.96 -21.77 12.54
CA ASP A 70 22.89 -22.86 12.86
C ASP A 70 22.58 -23.49 14.23
N GLN A 71 22.16 -22.67 15.20
CA GLN A 71 21.74 -23.14 16.52
C GLN A 71 20.44 -23.94 16.44
N TYR A 72 19.46 -23.49 15.66
CA TYR A 72 18.21 -24.23 15.43
C TYR A 72 18.49 -25.57 14.75
N LEU A 73 19.25 -25.57 13.65
CA LEU A 73 19.62 -26.78 12.92
C LEU A 73 20.42 -27.76 13.81
N SER A 74 21.34 -27.24 14.64
CA SER A 74 22.10 -28.09 15.59
C SER A 74 21.21 -28.64 16.71
N SER A 75 20.23 -27.87 17.18
CA SER A 75 19.31 -28.29 18.24
C SER A 75 18.34 -29.38 17.79
N ASP A 76 17.83 -29.31 16.55
CA ASP A 76 16.91 -30.32 16.01
C ASP A 76 17.61 -31.65 15.70
N VAL A 77 18.88 -31.62 15.25
CA VAL A 77 19.68 -32.83 15.03
C VAL A 77 20.02 -33.53 16.36
N SER A 78 20.15 -32.78 17.46
CA SER A 78 20.40 -33.37 18.78
C SER A 78 19.16 -34.01 19.42
N LYS A 79 17.95 -33.46 19.17
CA LYS A 79 16.68 -34.08 19.62
C LYS A 79 16.33 -35.35 18.83
N LEU A 80 16.60 -35.38 17.52
CA LEU A 80 16.42 -36.59 16.70
C LEU A 80 17.36 -37.73 17.11
N ARG A 81 18.52 -37.45 17.72
CA ARG A 81 19.45 -38.49 18.18
C ARG A 81 19.08 -39.07 19.55
N SER A 82 18.41 -38.31 20.42
CA SER A 82 17.95 -38.79 21.74
C SER A 82 16.69 -39.67 21.65
N ASP A 83 15.85 -39.48 20.63
CA ASP A 83 14.64 -40.30 20.44
C ASP A 83 14.93 -41.60 19.66
N VAL A 84 15.99 -41.65 18.85
CA VAL A 84 16.43 -42.87 18.14
C VAL A 84 17.23 -43.82 19.05
N SER A 85 17.76 -43.35 20.19
CA SER A 85 18.51 -44.21 21.14
C SER A 85 17.65 -44.92 22.19
N LYS A 86 16.31 -44.81 22.12
CA LYS A 86 15.36 -45.61 22.93
C LYS A 86 14.65 -46.73 22.16
N LEU A 87 14.92 -46.90 20.87
CA LEU A 87 14.32 -47.93 20.03
C LEU A 87 15.39 -48.59 19.13
N SER A 88 16.24 -49.45 19.72
CA SER A 88 16.88 -50.56 19.00
C SER A 88 17.78 -51.37 19.93
N VAL A 89 17.29 -52.56 20.31
CA VAL A 89 18.08 -53.68 20.85
C VAL A 89 17.77 -54.89 19.96
N GLN A 90 18.83 -55.60 19.55
CA GLN A 90 18.90 -56.95 18.95
C GLN A 90 18.32 -57.10 17.53
N GLU A 91 18.92 -57.74 16.53
CA GLU A 91 20.03 -58.68 16.28
C GLU A 91 20.55 -58.34 14.86
N GLY A 92 21.73 -58.68 14.33
CA GLY A 92 22.63 -59.81 14.50
C GLY A 92 23.33 -60.07 13.15
N ASN A 93 24.68 -60.02 13.17
CA ASN A 93 25.67 -60.71 12.31
C ASN A 93 25.77 -60.56 10.77
N ALA A 94 26.97 -60.05 10.39
CA ALA A 94 27.99 -60.59 9.46
C ALA A 94 27.60 -60.84 7.98
N THR A 95 28.35 -60.37 6.97
CA THR A 95 29.80 -60.58 6.70
C THR A 95 30.40 -59.57 5.69
N LYS A 96 31.67 -59.15 5.94
CA LYS A 96 32.89 -59.06 5.06
C LYS A 96 32.70 -58.87 3.52
N ALA A 97 33.52 -58.14 2.75
CA ALA A 97 34.86 -57.56 2.89
C ALA A 97 35.24 -56.73 1.64
N GLY A 98 36.27 -55.86 1.78
CA GLY A 98 37.16 -55.38 0.70
C GLY A 98 36.73 -54.07 0.01
N GLY A 99 37.55 -53.02 -0.16
CA GLY A 99 38.99 -52.84 0.07
C GLY A 99 39.38 -51.35 -0.08
N LYS A 100 40.44 -50.97 0.64
CA LYS A 100 41.16 -49.69 0.56
C LYS A 100 41.97 -49.64 -0.73
N VAL A 101 41.89 -48.56 -1.54
CA VAL A 101 43.00 -48.02 -2.34
C VAL A 101 42.77 -46.52 -2.66
N ASP A 102 43.76 -45.71 -2.27
CA ASP A 102 44.24 -44.43 -2.82
C ASP A 102 43.43 -43.11 -2.81
N LYS A 103 43.65 -42.41 -1.70
CA LYS A 103 43.73 -40.96 -1.57
C LYS A 103 45.18 -40.51 -1.82
N LYS A 104 45.56 -40.07 -3.04
CA LYS A 104 46.74 -39.19 -3.30
C LYS A 104 46.94 -38.89 -4.81
N ALA A 105 46.39 -37.77 -5.30
CA ALA A 105 46.87 -36.96 -6.45
C ALA A 105 45.86 -35.80 -6.63
N ALA A 106 45.92 -34.68 -5.92
CA ALA A 106 46.87 -33.58 -6.13
C ALA A 106 47.04 -33.23 -7.64
N LYS A 107 46.21 -32.33 -8.15
CA LYS A 107 46.52 -30.87 -8.22
C LYS A 107 47.53 -30.53 -9.32
N LYS A 108 47.11 -30.62 -10.58
CA LYS A 108 47.64 -29.90 -11.75
C LYS A 108 46.65 -30.13 -12.91
N GLU A 109 46.57 -29.21 -13.87
CA GLU A 109 45.70 -29.26 -15.07
C GLU A 109 44.26 -28.73 -14.93
N ALA A 110 44.12 -27.42 -14.69
CA ALA A 110 42.95 -26.65 -15.15
C ALA A 110 43.23 -25.13 -15.20
N ARG A 111 44.45 -24.72 -15.58
CA ARG A 111 44.83 -23.30 -15.61
C ARG A 111 45.79 -23.03 -16.75
N ASN A 112 45.27 -23.03 -17.98
CA ASN A 112 45.84 -22.37 -19.16
C ASN A 112 44.86 -22.56 -20.32
N ASN A 113 43.95 -21.60 -20.53
CA ASN A 113 43.28 -21.36 -21.81
C ASN A 113 42.39 -20.10 -21.78
N ASN A 114 42.91 -18.96 -21.30
CA ASN A 114 42.25 -17.66 -21.49
C ASN A 114 43.29 -16.53 -21.54
N LYS A 115 44.19 -16.59 -22.53
CA LYS A 115 45.17 -15.53 -22.79
C LYS A 115 45.53 -15.43 -24.28
N SER A 116 44.54 -15.17 -25.12
CA SER A 116 44.75 -14.64 -26.47
C SER A 116 43.43 -14.18 -27.07
N LEU A 117 43.16 -12.88 -26.99
CA LEU A 117 42.43 -12.05 -27.98
C LEU A 117 42.29 -10.64 -27.40
N ALA A 118 43.44 -10.00 -27.22
CA ALA A 118 43.56 -8.57 -27.04
C ALA A 118 44.66 -8.12 -28.00
N LYS A 119 44.25 -7.61 -29.16
CA LYS A 119 44.94 -6.67 -30.05
C LYS A 119 44.28 -6.70 -31.42
N GLU A 120 43.30 -5.82 -31.62
CA GLU A 120 43.37 -5.01 -32.82
C GLU A 120 42.82 -3.62 -32.55
N LYS A 121 43.68 -2.66 -32.84
CA LYS A 121 43.57 -1.23 -32.58
C LYS A 121 43.55 -0.60 -33.96
N LYS A 122 42.45 0.04 -34.36
CA LYS A 122 42.47 1.05 -35.42
C LYS A 122 41.56 2.22 -35.06
N THR A 123 42.14 3.37 -35.33
CA THR A 123 41.86 4.75 -34.91
C THR A 123 40.69 5.39 -35.69
N PRO A 124 40.23 6.59 -35.26
CA PRO A 124 38.87 7.08 -35.47
C PRO A 124 38.72 7.91 -36.75
N GLU A 125 37.57 7.81 -37.38
CA GLU A 125 37.13 8.76 -38.42
C GLU A 125 35.74 9.32 -38.08
N THR A 126 35.76 10.63 -37.83
CA THR A 126 34.95 11.66 -38.50
C THR A 126 33.41 11.56 -38.42
N ARG A 127 32.88 12.38 -37.50
CA ARG A 127 31.68 13.23 -37.62
C ARG A 127 30.66 12.84 -38.71
N SER A 128 29.53 12.31 -38.26
CA SER A 128 28.22 12.64 -38.84
C SER A 128 27.42 13.41 -37.79
N GLU A 129 27.18 14.68 -38.08
CA GLU A 129 26.34 15.57 -37.29
C GLU A 129 24.91 15.01 -37.28
N SER A 130 24.45 14.56 -36.12
CA SER A 130 23.04 14.26 -35.92
C SER A 130 22.27 15.57 -35.98
N LEU A 131 21.62 15.81 -37.12
CA LEU A 131 20.65 16.86 -37.39
C LEU A 131 19.36 16.61 -36.59
N LEU A 132 19.45 16.65 -35.26
CA LEU A 132 18.33 16.80 -34.33
C LEU A 132 18.77 17.70 -33.18
N THR A 133 19.22 18.91 -33.51
CA THR A 133 19.01 20.05 -32.61
C THR A 133 17.51 20.30 -32.53
N LEU A 134 16.84 19.63 -31.59
CA LEU A 134 15.63 20.16 -31.00
C LEU A 134 16.03 21.52 -30.44
N VAL A 135 15.73 22.56 -31.20
CA VAL A 135 15.74 23.94 -30.73
C VAL A 135 14.78 23.95 -29.55
N HIS A 136 15.32 23.90 -28.33
CA HIS A 136 14.54 24.22 -27.15
C HIS A 136 13.95 25.60 -27.40
N PRO A 137 12.60 25.76 -27.38
CA PRO A 137 12.02 27.08 -27.44
C PRO A 137 12.64 27.92 -26.31
N PRO A 138 13.08 29.15 -26.59
CA PRO A 138 13.71 29.99 -25.60
C PRO A 138 12.66 30.25 -24.53
N ASN A 139 12.96 29.84 -23.30
CA ASN A 139 12.17 30.15 -22.12
C ASN A 139 10.68 29.85 -22.30
N SER A 140 10.33 28.57 -22.24
CA SER A 140 9.08 28.19 -21.57
C SER A 140 9.13 28.82 -20.19
N SER A 141 8.53 30.01 -20.09
CA SER A 141 7.96 30.61 -18.90
C SER A 141 7.94 29.58 -17.78
N THR A 142 8.86 29.71 -16.83
CA THR A 142 8.59 29.34 -15.45
C THR A 142 7.17 29.79 -15.20
N PHE A 143 6.23 28.84 -15.11
CA PHE A 143 4.91 29.08 -14.57
C PHE A 143 5.15 29.53 -13.13
N ASN A 144 5.49 30.81 -12.97
CA ASN A 144 5.29 31.56 -11.75
C ASN A 144 3.78 31.74 -11.63
N ILE A 145 3.07 30.61 -11.52
CA ILE A 145 1.80 30.56 -10.85
C ILE A 145 2.20 30.93 -9.44
N LYS A 146 2.08 32.22 -9.12
CA LYS A 146 2.03 32.64 -7.73
C LYS A 146 0.97 31.74 -7.12
N PRO A 147 1.29 30.95 -6.07
CA PRO A 147 0.27 30.16 -5.40
C PRO A 147 -0.83 31.14 -5.07
N ASN A 148 -2.00 30.94 -5.69
CA ASN A 148 -3.15 31.76 -5.36
C ASN A 148 -3.38 31.48 -3.87
N VAL A 149 -3.18 32.48 -3.02
CA VAL A 149 -3.28 32.33 -1.55
C VAL A 149 -4.71 31.92 -1.15
N GLU A 150 -5.65 32.09 -2.08
CA GLU A 150 -6.93 31.41 -2.10
C GLU A 150 -6.76 30.06 -2.80
N ASP A 151 -6.09 29.11 -2.13
CA ASP A 151 -6.25 27.70 -2.50
C ASP A 151 -7.76 27.43 -2.52
N PRO A 152 -8.30 26.78 -3.58
CA PRO A 152 -9.72 26.52 -3.67
C PRO A 152 -10.14 25.78 -2.40
N LYS A 153 -10.88 26.49 -1.53
CA LYS A 153 -11.27 26.00 -0.22
C LYS A 153 -11.96 24.66 -0.45
N VAL A 154 -11.33 23.59 0.00
CA VAL A 154 -11.83 22.23 -0.22
C VAL A 154 -13.22 22.15 0.37
N THR A 155 -14.21 21.91 -0.48
CA THR A 155 -15.60 21.82 -0.08
C THR A 155 -15.94 20.36 0.18
N ILE A 156 -16.28 20.06 1.44
CA ILE A 156 -17.01 18.84 1.75
C ILE A 156 -18.41 19.01 1.20
N HIS A 157 -18.82 18.09 0.32
CA HIS A 157 -20.17 18.15 -0.23
C HIS A 157 -21.19 18.06 0.92
N ASP A 158 -22.23 18.88 0.86
CA ASP A 158 -23.29 18.92 1.86
C ASP A 158 -24.63 18.70 1.16
N TYR A 159 -25.01 17.43 1.02
CA TYR A 159 -26.30 17.09 0.45
C TYR A 159 -27.42 17.54 1.40
N LYS A 160 -28.45 18.19 0.85
CA LYS A 160 -29.63 18.60 1.61
C LYS A 160 -30.48 17.37 1.94
N THR A 161 -30.11 16.61 2.97
CA THR A 161 -30.92 15.50 3.46
C THR A 161 -31.74 15.92 4.69
N THR A 162 -33.04 15.62 4.64
CA THR A 162 -33.99 15.78 5.75
C THR A 162 -33.92 14.57 6.67
N LEU A 163 -32.72 14.24 7.16
CA LEU A 163 -32.60 13.17 8.14
C LEU A 163 -33.09 13.66 9.51
N PRO A 164 -33.83 12.82 10.26
CA PRO A 164 -34.22 13.15 11.62
C PRO A 164 -32.96 13.44 12.43
N THR A 165 -32.94 14.55 13.17
CA THR A 165 -31.88 14.83 14.15
C THR A 165 -32.04 14.01 15.43
N ASP A 166 -33.24 13.45 15.62
CA ASP A 166 -33.65 12.72 16.81
C ASP A 166 -33.56 11.20 16.57
N PHE A 167 -32.33 10.68 16.44
CA PHE A 167 -32.07 9.23 16.38
C PHE A 167 -31.07 8.81 17.45
N GLU A 168 -31.12 7.55 17.85
CA GLU A 168 -30.10 6.91 18.69
C GLU A 168 -29.71 5.59 18.02
N GLY A 169 -28.52 5.59 17.42
CA GLY A 169 -28.01 4.46 16.66
C GLY A 169 -27.03 3.60 17.44
N VAL A 170 -26.94 2.32 17.10
CA VAL A 170 -25.89 1.42 17.58
C VAL A 170 -25.17 0.84 16.37
N LEU A 171 -23.87 1.12 16.26
CA LEU A 171 -22.98 0.57 15.24
C LEU A 171 -22.19 -0.59 15.85
N GLU A 172 -22.51 -1.80 15.40
CA GLU A 172 -21.76 -3.00 15.70
C GLU A 172 -20.74 -3.25 14.58
N CYS A 173 -19.45 -3.35 14.91
CA CYS A 173 -18.41 -3.60 13.90
C CYS A 173 -17.20 -4.34 14.47
N GLN A 174 -16.30 -4.78 13.59
CA GLN A 174 -15.11 -5.53 13.98
C GLN A 174 -13.98 -4.59 14.41
N VAL A 175 -12.96 -5.13 15.08
CA VAL A 175 -11.78 -4.34 15.48
C VAL A 175 -11.05 -3.75 14.27
N ALA A 176 -11.02 -4.48 13.14
CA ALA A 176 -10.43 -4.00 11.89
C ALA A 176 -11.19 -2.78 11.31
N ASP A 177 -12.47 -2.63 11.64
CA ASP A 177 -13.32 -1.56 11.13
C ASP A 177 -13.09 -0.21 11.84
N ILE A 178 -12.38 -0.22 12.97
CA ILE A 178 -12.09 1.02 13.72
C ILE A 178 -11.25 2.00 12.89
N LYS A 179 -10.39 1.48 11.99
CA LYS A 179 -9.47 2.31 11.21
C LYS A 179 -10.21 3.35 10.36
N TRP A 180 -11.25 2.94 9.65
CA TRP A 180 -12.01 3.81 8.74
C TRP A 180 -13.02 4.71 9.45
N LEU A 181 -13.30 4.49 10.75
CA LEU A 181 -14.26 5.28 11.50
C LEU A 181 -13.75 6.68 11.86
N ASN A 182 -12.42 6.87 11.97
CA ASN A 182 -11.84 8.08 12.55
C ASN A 182 -12.29 9.35 11.80
N SER A 183 -12.27 9.32 10.47
CA SER A 183 -12.71 10.47 9.67
C SER A 183 -14.20 10.71 9.73
N LEU A 184 -15.00 9.65 9.78
CA LEU A 184 -16.44 9.78 9.96
C LEU A 184 -16.81 10.34 11.33
N MET A 185 -16.04 10.00 12.38
CA MET A 185 -16.22 10.57 13.72
C MET A 185 -15.89 12.07 13.75
N LYS A 186 -14.79 12.48 13.11
CA LYS A 186 -14.42 13.90 12.98
C LYS A 186 -15.51 14.68 12.23
N LEU A 187 -15.94 14.16 11.09
CA LEU A 187 -17.02 14.78 10.31
C LEU A 187 -18.34 14.80 11.07
N GLY A 188 -18.67 13.72 11.78
CA GLY A 188 -19.84 13.65 12.65
C GLY A 188 -19.85 14.79 13.66
N ASN A 189 -18.73 15.02 14.35
CA ASN A 189 -18.62 16.11 15.31
C ASN A 189 -18.83 17.49 14.66
N LEU A 190 -18.30 17.72 13.45
CA LEU A 190 -18.54 18.95 12.67
C LEU A 190 -20.01 19.14 12.31
N ARG A 191 -20.75 18.04 12.13
CA ARG A 191 -22.18 18.03 11.78
C ARG A 191 -23.10 17.89 13.00
N GLY A 192 -22.55 17.92 14.21
CA GLY A 192 -23.31 17.76 15.46
C GLY A 192 -23.82 16.35 15.73
N ILE A 193 -23.24 15.33 15.08
CA ILE A 193 -23.55 13.91 15.26
C ILE A 193 -22.42 13.24 16.03
N ALA A 194 -22.66 12.86 17.27
CA ALA A 194 -21.64 12.20 18.08
C ALA A 194 -21.57 10.71 17.72
N ILE A 195 -20.46 10.30 17.11
CA ILE A 195 -20.17 8.89 16.79
C ILE A 195 -19.05 8.43 17.72
N GLY A 196 -19.28 7.38 18.50
CA GLY A 196 -18.22 6.81 19.34
C GLY A 196 -18.70 5.89 20.46
N PRO A 197 -17.76 5.27 21.22
CA PRO A 197 -18.07 4.27 22.24
C PRO A 197 -18.74 4.86 23.48
N ARG A 198 -18.76 6.19 23.62
CA ARG A 198 -19.41 6.89 24.74
C ARG A 198 -20.55 7.79 24.28
N ALA A 199 -20.93 7.73 23.01
CA ALA A 199 -22.03 8.51 22.48
C ALA A 199 -23.35 8.01 23.10
N LYS A 200 -24.15 8.93 23.62
CA LYS A 200 -25.44 8.69 24.27
C LYS A 200 -26.40 9.83 23.98
N GLY A 201 -27.68 9.52 23.85
CA GLY A 201 -28.74 10.49 23.64
C GLY A 201 -29.10 10.72 22.18
N LYS A 202 -29.90 11.77 21.92
CA LYS A 202 -30.39 12.09 20.58
C LYS A 202 -29.25 12.57 19.67
N GLY A 203 -29.26 12.14 18.41
CA GLY A 203 -28.26 12.49 17.41
C GLY A 203 -26.94 11.76 17.61
N THR A 204 -26.96 10.56 18.20
CA THR A 204 -25.74 9.82 18.53
C THR A 204 -25.70 8.41 17.94
N ILE A 205 -24.49 7.93 17.65
CA ILE A 205 -24.22 6.55 17.21
C ILE A 205 -23.24 5.92 18.19
N HIS A 206 -23.75 5.00 19.00
CA HIS A 206 -22.96 4.24 19.95
C HIS A 206 -22.16 3.14 19.25
N PHE A 207 -20.86 3.09 19.52
CA PHE A 207 -19.95 2.11 18.93
C PHE A 207 -19.79 0.88 19.82
N LYS A 208 -20.01 -0.31 19.25
CA LYS A 208 -19.82 -1.60 19.92
C LYS A 208 -19.00 -2.54 19.04
N THR A 209 -17.95 -3.13 19.60
CA THR A 209 -17.16 -4.14 18.89
C THR A 209 -17.85 -5.50 18.96
N THR A 210 -18.00 -6.16 17.82
CA THR A 210 -18.52 -7.54 17.73
C THR A 210 -17.59 -8.41 16.88
N LYS A 211 -17.66 -9.73 17.06
CA LYS A 211 -16.98 -10.70 16.17
C LYS A 211 -17.80 -11.01 14.91
N GLY A 212 -18.99 -10.42 14.80
CA GLY A 212 -19.96 -10.72 13.76
C GLY A 212 -19.85 -9.81 12.54
N THR A 213 -20.93 -9.74 11.77
CA THR A 213 -21.07 -8.84 10.63
C THR A 213 -21.28 -7.40 11.10
N VAL A 214 -20.77 -6.43 10.34
CA VAL A 214 -21.00 -5.01 10.58
C VAL A 214 -22.50 -4.71 10.45
N GLN A 215 -23.08 -4.05 11.44
CA GLN A 215 -24.50 -3.75 11.52
C GLN A 215 -24.75 -2.37 12.13
N LEU A 216 -25.72 -1.63 11.58
CA LEU A 216 -26.21 -0.38 12.13
C LEU A 216 -27.69 -0.53 12.51
N SER A 217 -28.01 -0.29 13.78
CA SER A 217 -29.36 -0.38 14.33
C SER A 217 -29.82 0.97 14.88
N GLY A 218 -31.13 1.20 15.01
CA GLY A 218 -31.70 2.41 15.63
C GLY A 218 -31.84 3.64 14.72
N VAL A 219 -31.14 3.66 13.57
CA VAL A 219 -31.27 4.72 12.55
C VAL A 219 -32.42 4.44 11.58
N SER A 220 -32.74 3.16 11.35
CA SER A 220 -33.81 2.68 10.48
C SER A 220 -34.70 1.67 11.20
N THR A 221 -35.89 1.42 10.65
CA THR A 221 -36.86 0.44 11.18
C THR A 221 -36.28 -0.97 11.27
N PHE A 222 -35.48 -1.35 10.28
CA PHE A 222 -34.75 -2.61 10.25
C PHE A 222 -33.26 -2.36 10.39
N PRO A 223 -32.51 -3.25 11.07
CA PRO A 223 -31.07 -3.12 11.15
C PRO A 223 -30.43 -3.25 9.76
N ILE A 224 -29.53 -2.33 9.44
CA ILE A 224 -28.77 -2.35 8.19
C ILE A 224 -27.55 -3.23 8.40
N THR A 225 -27.46 -4.32 7.66
CA THR A 225 -26.36 -5.28 7.73
C THR A 225 -25.42 -5.15 6.53
N GLY A 226 -24.13 -5.38 6.76
CA GLY A 226 -23.10 -5.37 5.74
C GLY A 226 -22.35 -4.04 5.67
N ARG A 227 -21.03 -4.11 5.50
CA ARG A 227 -20.12 -2.98 5.61
C ARG A 227 -20.44 -1.86 4.61
N VAL A 228 -20.62 -2.20 3.33
CA VAL A 228 -20.94 -1.22 2.28
C VAL A 228 -22.28 -0.52 2.53
N SER A 229 -23.31 -1.26 2.95
CA SER A 229 -24.63 -0.70 3.26
C SER A 229 -24.57 0.23 4.47
N VAL A 230 -23.82 -0.16 5.50
CA VAL A 230 -23.59 0.66 6.70
C VAL A 230 -22.83 1.94 6.35
N TRP A 231 -21.79 1.86 5.52
CA TRP A 231 -21.08 3.05 5.03
C TRP A 231 -21.98 4.01 4.28
N LYS A 232 -22.81 3.51 3.36
CA LYS A 232 -23.79 4.34 2.64
C LYS A 232 -24.76 5.02 3.61
N ALA A 233 -25.30 4.28 4.57
CA ALA A 233 -26.21 4.83 5.58
C ALA A 233 -25.54 5.93 6.43
N LEU A 234 -24.30 5.70 6.88
CA LEU A 234 -23.51 6.70 7.61
C LEU A 234 -23.18 7.91 6.72
N GLY A 235 -22.86 7.70 5.44
CA GLY A 235 -22.60 8.78 4.51
C GLY A 235 -23.83 9.65 4.25
N THR A 236 -25.01 9.04 4.12
CA THR A 236 -26.27 9.79 4.01
C THR A 236 -26.53 10.60 5.27
N LEU A 237 -26.30 9.99 6.44
CA LEU A 237 -26.44 10.64 7.74
C LEU A 237 -25.51 11.85 7.90
N LEU A 238 -24.27 11.71 7.43
CA LEU A 238 -23.24 12.75 7.45
C LEU A 238 -23.30 13.71 6.25
N ARG A 239 -24.29 13.54 5.36
CA ARG A 239 -24.53 14.37 4.17
C ARG A 239 -23.42 14.36 3.12
N VAL A 240 -22.61 13.31 3.09
CA VAL A 240 -21.50 13.08 2.13
C VAL A 240 -21.78 11.95 1.14
N TYR A 241 -23.02 11.45 1.14
CA TYR A 241 -23.52 10.48 0.18
C TYR A 241 -25.00 10.75 -0.08
N ASP A 242 -25.38 10.85 -1.35
CA ASP A 242 -26.78 10.96 -1.78
C ASP A 242 -27.09 9.83 -2.75
N VAL A 243 -28.25 9.20 -2.53
CA VAL A 243 -28.76 8.11 -3.37
C VAL A 243 -29.36 8.67 -4.66
N LEU A 244 -29.79 9.93 -4.65
CA LEU A 244 -30.43 10.58 -5.80
C LEU A 244 -29.42 11.01 -6.87
N ASP A 245 -28.16 11.24 -6.49
CA ASP A 245 -27.08 11.53 -7.43
C ASP A 245 -26.54 10.22 -8.04
N GLY A 246 -27.25 9.70 -9.04
CA GLY A 246 -27.00 8.35 -9.59
C GLY A 246 -25.57 8.10 -10.08
N VAL A 247 -24.88 9.12 -10.62
CA VAL A 247 -23.51 8.97 -11.12
C VAL A 247 -22.54 8.89 -9.94
N SER A 248 -22.57 9.88 -9.04
CA SER A 248 -21.70 9.90 -7.85
C SER A 248 -22.00 8.71 -6.93
N ALA A 249 -23.25 8.26 -6.87
CA ALA A 249 -23.66 7.10 -6.08
C ALA A 249 -23.10 5.79 -6.63
N LEU A 250 -23.04 5.64 -7.96
CA LEU A 250 -22.45 4.49 -8.62
C LEU A 250 -20.92 4.48 -8.41
N GLU A 251 -20.23 5.58 -8.70
CA GLU A 251 -18.78 5.68 -8.47
C GLU A 251 -18.45 5.44 -6.99
N THR A 252 -19.22 6.03 -6.08
CA THR A 252 -19.09 5.77 -4.64
C THR A 252 -19.23 4.28 -4.33
N HIS A 253 -20.23 3.61 -4.90
CA HIS A 253 -20.45 2.19 -4.65
C HIS A 253 -19.27 1.32 -5.08
N GLU A 254 -18.64 1.62 -6.22
CA GLU A 254 -17.46 0.90 -6.71
C GLU A 254 -16.29 1.02 -5.73
N TRP A 255 -15.98 2.23 -5.28
CA TRP A 255 -14.90 2.47 -4.31
C TRP A 255 -15.16 1.77 -2.97
N LEU A 256 -16.40 1.82 -2.47
CA LEU A 256 -16.76 1.12 -1.25
C LEU A 256 -16.64 -0.40 -1.41
N THR A 257 -17.02 -0.95 -2.56
CA THR A 257 -16.90 -2.40 -2.80
C THR A 257 -15.43 -2.82 -2.87
N LEU A 258 -14.58 -2.01 -3.51
CA LEU A 258 -13.14 -2.23 -3.55
C LEU A 258 -12.53 -2.22 -2.13
N ALA A 259 -12.91 -1.25 -1.30
CA ALA A 259 -12.47 -1.17 0.09
C ALA A 259 -12.95 -2.34 0.96
N ASP A 260 -14.18 -2.83 0.74
CA ASP A 260 -14.70 -4.01 1.44
C ASP A 260 -13.92 -5.27 1.07
N SER A 261 -13.57 -5.46 -0.21
CA SER A 261 -12.71 -6.55 -0.66
C SER A 261 -11.31 -6.49 -0.03
N PHE A 262 -10.73 -5.30 0.09
CA PHE A 262 -9.45 -5.11 0.77
C PHE A 262 -9.54 -5.46 2.27
N LEU A 263 -10.55 -4.95 2.98
CA LEU A 263 -10.75 -5.24 4.40
C LEU A 263 -11.08 -6.72 4.68
N LYS A 264 -11.61 -7.44 3.70
CA LYS A 264 -11.80 -8.90 3.75
C LYS A 264 -10.54 -9.69 3.40
N ASN A 265 -9.41 -9.01 3.15
CA ASN A 265 -8.16 -9.59 2.68
C ASN A 265 -8.31 -10.39 1.37
N GLN A 266 -9.26 -10.03 0.51
CA GLN A 266 -9.47 -10.69 -0.77
C GLN A 266 -8.54 -10.15 -1.86
N ILE A 267 -8.06 -8.92 -1.69
CA ILE A 267 -7.13 -8.26 -2.61
C ILE A 267 -5.91 -7.75 -1.83
N SER A 268 -4.77 -7.67 -2.52
CA SER A 268 -3.55 -7.11 -1.94
C SER A 268 -3.65 -5.59 -1.79
N PHE A 269 -2.74 -5.01 -1.01
CA PHE A 269 -2.66 -3.54 -0.91
C PHE A 269 -2.35 -2.90 -2.27
N ASP A 270 -1.49 -3.48 -3.11
CA ASP A 270 -1.17 -2.93 -4.43
C ASP A 270 -2.39 -2.92 -5.35
N ASP A 271 -3.20 -3.99 -5.33
CA ASP A 271 -4.43 -4.08 -6.12
C ASP A 271 -5.50 -3.09 -5.64
N PHE A 272 -5.53 -2.79 -4.35
CA PHE A 272 -6.42 -1.78 -3.76
C PHE A 272 -5.95 -0.35 -4.06
N TYR A 273 -4.64 -0.11 -3.96
CA TYR A 273 -4.02 1.21 -4.03
C TYR A 273 -3.87 1.73 -5.46
N ARG A 274 -3.50 0.86 -6.41
CA ARG A 274 -3.21 1.27 -7.78
C ARG A 274 -4.39 1.95 -8.50
N PRO A 275 -5.65 1.47 -8.37
CA PRO A 275 -6.81 2.16 -8.91
C PRO A 275 -7.01 3.56 -8.32
N ILE A 276 -6.79 3.72 -7.00
CA ILE A 276 -6.88 5.01 -6.30
C ILE A 276 -5.88 5.99 -6.91
N ASN A 277 -4.61 5.61 -7.00
CA ASN A 277 -3.59 6.50 -7.54
C ASN A 277 -3.84 6.87 -9.01
N ARG A 278 -4.34 5.92 -9.81
CA ARG A 278 -4.71 6.17 -11.20
C ARG A 278 -5.86 7.19 -11.28
N ARG A 279 -6.92 7.01 -10.51
CA ARG A 279 -8.05 7.97 -10.49
C ARG A 279 -7.58 9.35 -10.06
N LEU A 280 -6.73 9.42 -9.03
CA LEU A 280 -6.18 10.67 -8.50
C LEU A 280 -5.19 11.37 -9.43
N SER A 281 -4.71 10.69 -10.48
CA SER A 281 -3.94 11.33 -11.55
C SER A 281 -4.81 12.09 -12.56
N GLU A 282 -6.11 11.78 -12.60
CA GLU A 282 -7.08 12.37 -13.52
C GLU A 282 -7.99 13.39 -12.84
N VAL A 283 -8.31 13.15 -11.57
CA VAL A 283 -9.33 13.90 -10.80
C VAL A 283 -8.86 14.10 -9.36
N ASP A 284 -9.26 15.21 -8.74
CA ASP A 284 -8.85 15.54 -7.37
C ASP A 284 -9.48 14.69 -6.26
N TYR A 285 -10.61 14.01 -6.53
CA TYR A 285 -11.34 13.18 -5.58
C TYR A 285 -11.80 11.87 -6.25
N LEU A 286 -12.18 10.89 -5.44
CA LEU A 286 -12.44 9.53 -5.92
C LEU A 286 -13.76 9.39 -6.70
N ALA A 287 -14.84 9.91 -6.13
CA ALA A 287 -16.21 9.76 -6.66
C ALA A 287 -16.82 11.07 -7.15
N SER A 288 -16.06 12.16 -7.15
CA SER A 288 -16.51 13.47 -7.62
C SER A 288 -15.34 14.25 -8.20
N ARG A 289 -15.63 15.23 -9.04
CA ARG A 289 -14.62 16.14 -9.61
C ARG A 289 -14.42 17.40 -8.78
N SER A 290 -15.37 17.74 -7.92
CA SER A 290 -15.46 19.07 -7.32
C SER A 290 -15.51 19.07 -5.80
N SER A 291 -15.77 17.94 -5.16
CA SER A 291 -16.05 17.91 -3.73
C SER A 291 -15.67 16.58 -3.09
N LEU A 292 -15.38 16.61 -1.78
CA LEU A 292 -15.16 15.41 -0.99
C LEU A 292 -16.46 14.65 -0.75
N LEU A 293 -16.44 13.35 -1.06
CA LEU A 293 -17.54 12.43 -0.81
C LEU A 293 -17.13 11.32 0.18
N LEU A 294 -18.08 10.44 0.48
CA LEU A 294 -17.90 9.32 1.40
C LEU A 294 -16.64 8.46 1.14
N PRO A 295 -16.31 8.06 -0.12
CA PRO A 295 -15.10 7.29 -0.37
C PRO A 295 -13.83 8.01 0.06
N ASP A 296 -13.77 9.33 -0.11
CA ASP A 296 -12.58 10.11 0.20
C ASP A 296 -12.23 10.05 1.69
N LEU A 297 -13.26 10.10 2.52
CA LEU A 297 -13.15 10.04 3.98
C LEU A 297 -12.74 8.65 4.47
N LEU A 298 -13.30 7.61 3.87
CA LEU A 298 -13.09 6.22 4.28
C LEU A 298 -11.73 5.69 3.80
N LEU A 299 -11.45 5.84 2.51
CA LEU A 299 -10.29 5.19 1.88
C LEU A 299 -8.99 5.86 2.33
N LYS A 300 -8.99 7.15 2.66
CA LYS A 300 -7.77 7.79 3.17
C LYS A 300 -7.29 7.13 4.45
N ASP A 301 -8.19 6.75 5.34
CA ASP A 301 -7.84 6.14 6.63
C ASP A 301 -7.36 4.69 6.46
N LEU A 302 -7.77 4.03 5.37
CA LEU A 302 -7.29 2.70 5.00
C LEU A 302 -5.91 2.74 4.35
N VAL A 303 -5.61 3.79 3.59
CA VAL A 303 -4.33 3.99 2.92
C VAL A 303 -3.29 4.59 3.87
N ASN A 304 -3.72 5.37 4.87
CA ASN A 304 -2.84 6.03 5.81
C ASN A 304 -1.97 5.02 6.57
N GLY A 305 -0.65 5.24 6.56
CA GLY A 305 0.35 4.34 7.14
C GLY A 305 1.04 3.41 6.14
N HIS A 306 0.69 3.48 4.85
CA HIS A 306 1.42 2.82 3.77
C HIS A 306 2.29 3.81 2.99
N VAL A 307 3.35 3.32 2.34
CA VAL A 307 4.12 4.11 1.38
C VAL A 307 3.28 4.26 0.12
N VAL A 308 3.01 5.50 -0.28
CA VAL A 308 2.13 5.85 -1.40
C VAL A 308 2.83 6.80 -2.37
N ALA A 309 2.33 6.85 -3.60
CA ALA A 309 2.75 7.83 -4.60
C ALA A 309 2.18 9.22 -4.31
N ASN A 310 2.85 10.22 -4.89
CA ASN A 310 2.62 11.65 -4.65
C ASN A 310 1.16 12.09 -4.82
N ASN A 311 0.44 11.62 -5.84
CA ASN A 311 -0.96 12.02 -6.06
C ASN A 311 -1.86 11.59 -4.89
N THR A 312 -1.59 10.41 -4.33
CA THR A 312 -2.35 9.90 -3.18
C THR A 312 -1.97 10.65 -1.90
N GLU A 313 -0.70 10.98 -1.72
CA GLU A 313 -0.25 11.79 -0.59
C GLU A 313 -0.89 13.18 -0.59
N LEU A 314 -0.89 13.87 -1.74
CA LEU A 314 -1.54 15.17 -1.91
C LEU A 314 -3.04 15.10 -1.60
N TRP A 315 -3.72 14.05 -2.07
CA TRP A 315 -5.13 13.82 -1.75
C TRP A 315 -5.35 13.55 -0.26
N ILE A 316 -4.52 12.72 0.40
CA ILE A 316 -4.61 12.48 1.86
C ILE A 316 -4.48 13.80 2.63
N ASN A 317 -3.50 14.62 2.27
CA ASN A 317 -3.25 15.92 2.89
C ASN A 317 -4.45 16.86 2.70
N ARG A 318 -5.00 16.90 1.48
CA ARG A 318 -6.19 17.68 1.14
C ARG A 318 -7.44 17.26 1.93
N VAL A 319 -7.70 15.96 2.05
CA VAL A 319 -8.86 15.47 2.79
C VAL A 319 -8.66 15.72 4.30
N THR A 320 -7.43 15.59 4.79
CA THR A 320 -7.10 15.80 6.20
C THR A 320 -7.21 17.27 6.62
N SER A 321 -6.83 18.21 5.75
CA SER A 321 -6.99 19.65 6.03
C SER A 321 -8.44 20.12 6.02
N SER A 322 -9.36 19.30 5.51
CA SER A 322 -10.79 19.62 5.39
C SER A 322 -11.64 19.18 6.58
N LEU A 323 -11.10 18.34 7.47
CA LEU A 323 -11.78 17.72 8.62
C LEU A 323 -11.34 18.33 9.95
#